data_AF-A0A4S3JKH7-F1
#
_entry.id   AF-A0A4S3JKH7-F1
#
_cell.length_a   1.000
_cell.length_b   1.000
_cell.length_c   1.000
_cell.angle_alpha   90.00
_cell.angle_beta   90.00
_cell.angle_gamma   90.00
#
_symmetry.space_group_name_H-M   'P 1'
#
loop_
_entity.id
_entity.type
_entity.pdbx_description
1 polymer ?
#
loop_
_entity_poly.entity_id
_entity_poly.type
_entity_poly.pdbx_seq_one_letter_code
_entity_poly.pdbx_strand_id
1 'polypeptide(L)' 'MVKQRTSTTSYPRQATPARYLRREKLQHLLERLFPTHPDLNFHIRVDEDIWSFDAPHKVSEEQLKEASE' A
#
# COMPACT_ATOMS: atom_id res chain seq x y z
N MET A 1 -0.88 25.07 -21.91
CA MET A 1 -0.98 25.40 -20.47
C MET A 1 -1.68 24.26 -19.74
N VAL A 2 -0.97 23.68 -18.76
CA VAL A 2 -1.40 22.94 -17.55
C VAL A 2 -2.42 21.78 -17.63
N LYS A 3 -1.82 20.59 -17.42
CA LYS A 3 -2.17 19.51 -16.48
C LYS A 3 -3.29 18.53 -16.89
N GLN A 4 -2.80 17.36 -17.32
CA GLN A 4 -3.45 16.05 -17.25
C GLN A 4 -4.29 15.93 -15.98
N ARG A 5 -5.61 15.81 -16.16
CA ARG A 5 -6.52 15.40 -15.09
C ARG A 5 -6.48 13.88 -14.97
N THR A 6 -5.36 13.34 -14.51
CA THR A 6 -5.45 12.06 -13.78
C THR A 6 -5.94 12.47 -12.41
N SER A 7 -7.21 12.17 -12.10
CA SER A 7 -7.72 12.23 -10.75
C SER A 7 -6.86 11.29 -9.90
N THR A 8 -5.72 11.77 -9.39
CA THR A 8 -4.96 11.06 -8.38
C THR A 8 -5.84 11.10 -7.15
N THR A 9 -6.66 10.06 -6.98
CA THR A 9 -7.26 9.77 -5.68
C THR A 9 -6.09 9.64 -4.73
N SER A 10 -5.80 10.73 -4.01
CA SER A 10 -4.68 10.81 -3.09
C SER A 10 -5.12 10.09 -1.83
N TYR A 11 -4.93 8.77 -1.81
CA TYR A 11 -5.15 8.00 -0.60
C TYR A 11 -4.14 8.41 0.47
N PRO A 12 -4.49 8.31 1.75
CA PRO A 12 -3.55 8.59 2.82
C PRO A 12 -2.37 7.61 2.72
N ARG A 13 -1.15 8.16 2.76
CA ARG A 13 0.07 7.35 2.82
C ARG A 13 0.16 6.69 4.19
N GLN A 14 0.42 5.39 4.17
CA GLN A 14 0.63 4.58 5.35
C GLN A 14 2.06 4.08 5.38
N ALA A 15 2.59 3.95 6.60
CA ALA A 15 3.94 3.49 6.85
C ALA A 15 3.89 2.31 7.83
N THR A 16 4.62 1.24 7.54
CA THR A 16 4.76 0.09 8.43
C THR A 16 6.19 -0.46 8.41
N PRO A 17 6.71 -1.02 9.52
CA PRO A 17 8.00 -1.68 9.52
C PRO A 17 8.09 -2.79 8.45
N ALA A 18 9.21 -2.85 7.74
CA ALA A 18 9.51 -3.89 6.75
C ALA A 18 9.86 -5.25 7.37
N ARG A 19 9.90 -5.32 8.70
CA ARG A 19 10.28 -6.53 9.43
C ARG A 19 9.36 -7.69 9.03
N TYR A 20 9.95 -8.71 8.40
CA TYR A 20 9.29 -9.93 7.90
C TYR A 20 8.30 -9.74 6.74
N LEU A 21 7.99 -8.50 6.35
CA LEU A 21 7.05 -8.20 5.28
C LEU A 21 7.78 -8.02 3.95
N ARG A 22 7.50 -8.90 2.98
CA ARG A 22 8.01 -8.77 1.61
C ARG A 22 7.06 -7.93 0.76
N ARG A 23 7.61 -7.22 -0.23
CA ARG A 23 6.83 -6.41 -1.18
C ARG A 23 5.67 -7.19 -1.82
N GLU A 24 5.93 -8.41 -2.28
CA GLU A 24 4.93 -9.27 -2.93
C GLU A 24 3.78 -9.63 -1.98
N LYS A 25 4.10 -10.00 -0.74
CA LYS A 25 3.11 -10.30 0.30
C LYS A 25 2.27 -9.07 0.64
N LEU A 26 2.91 -7.91 0.77
CA LEU A 26 2.21 -6.63 1.00
C LEU A 26 1.31 -6.27 -0.19
N GLN A 27 1.78 -6.40 -1.42
CA GLN A 27 0.97 -6.16 -2.63
C GLN A 27 -0.27 -7.09 -2.64
N HIS A 28 -0.09 -8.39 -2.45
CA HIS A 28 -1.21 -9.33 -2.42
C HIS A 28 -2.20 -9.07 -1.30
N LEU A 29 -1.73 -8.68 -0.11
CA LEU A 29 -2.60 -8.26 0.99
C LEU A 29 -3.44 -7.04 0.56
N LEU A 30 -2.79 -6.01 0.01
CA LEU A 30 -3.47 -4.79 -0.41
C LEU A 30 -4.47 -5.03 -1.54
N GLU A 31 -4.16 -5.90 -2.50
CA GLU A 31 -5.08 -6.31 -3.56
C GLU A 31 -6.31 -7.05 -3.01
N ARG A 32 -6.12 -7.91 -2.00
CA ARG A 32 -7.22 -8.62 -1.33
C ARG A 32 -8.11 -7.69 -0.51
N LEU A 33 -7.51 -6.73 0.20
CA LEU A 33 -8.24 -5.77 1.03
C LEU A 33 -8.93 -4.68 0.20
N PHE A 34 -8.31 -4.27 -0.90
CA PHE A 34 -8.75 -3.15 -1.74
C PHE A 34 -8.82 -3.55 -3.23
N PRO A 35 -9.67 -4.51 -3.60
CA PRO A 35 -9.76 -4.99 -4.98
C PRO A 35 -10.29 -3.93 -5.97
N THR A 36 -10.92 -2.88 -5.44
CA THR A 36 -11.43 -1.74 -6.22
C THR A 36 -10.44 -0.57 -6.30
N HIS A 37 -9.22 -0.73 -5.79
CA HIS A 37 -8.21 0.31 -5.87
C HIS A 37 -7.85 0.61 -7.34
N PRO A 38 -7.79 1.89 -7.76
CA PRO A 38 -7.39 2.27 -9.11
C PRO A 38 -6.08 1.58 -9.52
N ASP A 39 -6.14 0.85 -10.64
CA ASP A 39 -5.03 0.10 -11.25
C ASP A 39 -4.28 -0.85 -10.29
N LEU A 40 -4.87 -1.17 -9.12
CA LEU A 40 -4.20 -1.87 -8.01
C LEU A 40 -2.80 -1.30 -7.68
N ASN A 41 -2.62 0.00 -7.93
CA ASN A 41 -1.35 0.69 -7.78
C ASN A 41 -1.28 1.39 -6.41
N PHE A 42 -0.73 0.69 -5.42
CA PHE A 42 -0.59 1.18 -4.05
C PHE A 42 0.70 2.00 -3.81
N HIS A 43 1.45 2.36 -4.86
CA HIS A 43 2.71 3.12 -4.77
C HIS A 43 3.69 2.62 -3.69
N ILE A 44 3.80 1.28 -3.55
CA ILE A 44 4.63 0.64 -2.51
C ILE A 44 6.10 1.00 -2.69
N ARG A 45 6.72 1.55 -1.64
CA ARG A 45 8.15 1.90 -1.54
C ARG A 45 8.73 1.44 -0.21
N VAL A 46 10.02 1.13 -0.17
CA VAL A 46 10.75 0.89 1.08
C VAL A 46 11.82 1.96 1.25
N ASP A 47 11.93 2.48 2.47
CA ASP A 47 12.97 3.44 2.88
C ASP A 47 13.47 3.04 4.27
N GLU A 48 14.78 2.77 4.41
CA GLU A 48 15.45 2.42 5.69
C GLU A 48 14.74 1.37 6.58
N ASP A 49 14.06 0.38 5.98
CA ASP A 49 13.20 -0.63 6.66
C ASP A 49 11.75 -0.21 6.97
N ILE A 50 11.22 0.81 6.31
CA ILE A 50 9.81 1.20 6.40
C ILE A 50 9.14 1.05 5.03
N TRP A 51 8.13 0.20 4.95
CA TRP A 51 7.23 0.17 3.80
C TRP A 51 6.28 1.36 3.85
N SER A 52 6.25 2.13 2.78
CA SER A 52 5.29 3.20 2.52
C SER A 52 4.38 2.81 1.37
N PHE A 53 3.06 2.94 1.55
CA PHE A 53 2.07 2.62 0.52
C PHE A 53 0.81 3.48 0.67
N ASP A 54 0.07 3.62 -0.41
CA ASP A 54 -1.19 4.34 -0.48
C ASP A 54 -2.33 3.34 -0.36
N ALA A 55 -3.30 3.58 0.54
CA ALA A 55 -4.46 2.70 0.67
C ALA A 55 -5.71 3.45 1.15
N PRO A 56 -6.94 3.00 0.76
CA PRO A 56 -8.19 3.68 1.09
C PRO A 56 -8.49 3.74 2.59
N HIS A 57 -8.11 2.68 3.32
CA HIS A 57 -8.32 2.57 4.76
C HIS A 57 -7.05 2.07 5.44
N LYS A 58 -6.97 2.33 6.75
CA LYS A 58 -5.83 1.91 7.58
C LYS A 58 -5.72 0.40 7.58
N VAL A 59 -4.56 -0.14 7.19
CA VAL A 59 -4.23 -1.56 7.32
C VAL A 59 -3.73 -1.80 8.74
N SER A 60 -4.31 -2.77 9.45
CA SER A 60 -3.92 -3.08 10.82
C SER A 60 -2.61 -3.88 10.87
N GLU A 61 -1.90 -3.81 12.00
CA GLU A 61 -0.70 -4.62 12.22
C GLU A 61 -1.00 -6.12 12.18
N GLU A 62 -2.21 -6.54 12.59
CA GLU A 62 -2.64 -7.94 12.50
C GLU A 62 -2.77 -8.42 11.06
N GLN A 63 -3.35 -7.59 10.17
CA GLN A 63 -3.44 -7.89 8.73
C GLN A 63 -2.06 -7.96 8.08
N LEU A 64 -1.15 -7.07 8.47
CA LEU A 64 0.23 -7.05 7.98
C LEU A 64 1.02 -8.26 8.49
N LYS A 65 0.79 -8.68 9.74
CA LYS A 65 1.38 -9.87 10.33
C LYS A 65 0.89 -11.13 9.62
N GLU A 66 -0.41 -11.27 9.37
CA GLU A 66 -0.99 -12.40 8.63
C GLU A 66 -0.35 -12.54 7.24
N ALA A 67 -0.04 -11.43 6.56
CA ALA A 67 0.63 -11.46 5.27
C ALA A 67 2.12 -11.84 5.35
N SER A 68 2.77 -11.64 6.50
CA SER A 68 4.19 -11.96 6.70
C SER A 68 4.47 -13.42 7.04
N GLU A 69 3.45 -14.17 7.47
CA GLU A 69 3.47 -15.63 7.67
C GLU A 69 3.33 -16.40 6.33
#